data_AF-A0A061S8X3-F1
#
_entry.id   AF-A0A061S8X3-F1
#
_cell.length_a   1.000
_cell.length_b   1.000
_cell.length_c   1.000
_cell.angle_alpha   90.00
_cell.angle_beta   90.00
_cell.angle_gamma   90.00
#
_symmetry.space_group_name_H-M   'P 1'
#
loop_
_entity.id
_entity.type
_entity.pdbx_description
1 polymer ?
#
loop_
_entity_poly.entity_id
_entity_poly.type
_entity_poly.pdbx_seq_one_letter_code
_entity_poly.pdbx_strand_id
1 'polypeptide(L)'
;AIVGSSGTLKGSRLGGEIDNHTAVIRFNDAPTSGYEADVGSKTTLRLQNNMYCGFCEKPDEILFPYTITTLEKFCVQRENRPECRVYKSSNELRNFVSRFYEPLIDRFAKNLTST
;
A
#
# COMPACT_ATOMS: atom_id res chain seq x y z
N ALA A 1 2.65 -10.93 -9.87
CA ALA A 1 1.29 -11.02 -9.31
C ALA A 1 0.89 -9.68 -8.68
N ILE A 2 -0.40 -9.36 -8.64
CA ILE A 2 -0.97 -8.29 -7.82
C ILE A 2 -1.89 -8.97 -6.81
N VAL A 3 -1.63 -8.79 -5.52
CA VAL A 3 -2.32 -9.53 -4.45
C VAL A 3 -3.05 -8.53 -3.56
N GLY A 4 -4.38 -8.55 -3.61
CA GLY A 4 -5.23 -7.76 -2.72
C GLY A 4 -5.30 -8.33 -1.29
N SER A 5 -6.07 -7.68 -0.43
CA SER A 5 -6.16 -8.03 1.01
C SER A 5 -7.44 -8.80 1.39
N SER A 6 -8.10 -9.44 0.41
CA SER A 6 -9.37 -10.13 0.64
C SER A 6 -9.21 -11.43 1.43
N GLY A 7 -10.09 -11.67 2.40
CA GLY A 7 -10.16 -12.92 3.14
C GLY A 7 -10.49 -14.15 2.28
N THR A 8 -10.96 -13.96 1.05
CA THR A 8 -11.22 -15.05 0.08
C THR A 8 -9.95 -15.80 -0.33
N LEU A 9 -8.75 -15.25 -0.07
CA LEU A 9 -7.49 -15.95 -0.31
C LEU A 9 -7.24 -17.07 0.72
N LYS A 10 -7.90 -17.04 1.88
CA LYS A 10 -7.69 -18.04 2.93
C LYS A 10 -8.08 -19.45 2.44
N GLY A 11 -7.15 -20.39 2.54
CA GLY A 11 -7.29 -21.77 2.06
C GLY A 11 -7.12 -21.95 0.56
N SER A 12 -6.79 -20.90 -0.20
CA SER A 12 -6.63 -20.95 -1.66
C SER A 12 -5.38 -21.70 -2.11
N ARG A 13 -4.35 -21.78 -1.26
CA ARG A 13 -3.03 -22.38 -1.56
C ARG A 13 -2.32 -21.78 -2.78
N LEU A 14 -2.62 -20.53 -3.14
CA LEU A 14 -2.03 -19.85 -4.29
C LEU A 14 -0.60 -19.35 -4.06
N GLY A 15 -0.04 -19.52 -2.85
CA GLY A 15 1.21 -18.89 -2.47
C GLY A 15 2.41 -19.24 -3.35
N GLY A 16 2.52 -20.51 -3.77
CA GLY A 16 3.58 -20.94 -4.70
C GLY A 16 3.44 -20.32 -6.09
N GLU A 17 2.20 -20.21 -6.60
CA GLU A 17 1.93 -19.55 -7.89
C GLU A 17 2.24 -18.05 -7.82
N ILE A 18 1.83 -17.39 -6.73
CA ILE A 18 2.13 -15.97 -6.49
C ILE A 18 3.65 -15.74 -6.47
N ASP A 19 4.39 -16.56 -5.72
CA ASP A 19 5.84 -16.42 -5.56
C ASP A 19 6.62 -16.75 -6.85
N ASN A 20 6.06 -17.49 -7.79
CA ASN A 20 6.68 -17.75 -9.10
C ASN A 20 6.74 -16.51 -10.02
N HIS A 21 6.07 -15.43 -9.68
CA HIS A 21 6.13 -14.20 -10.46
C HIS A 21 7.44 -13.43 -10.22
N THR A 22 7.94 -12.76 -11.26
CA THR A 22 9.14 -11.89 -11.18
C THR A 22 8.97 -10.79 -10.14
N ALA A 23 7.78 -10.18 -10.09
CA ALA A 23 7.42 -9.16 -9.12
C ALA A 23 6.06 -9.45 -8.49
N VAL A 24 5.93 -9.12 -7.20
CA VAL A 24 4.68 -9.24 -6.44
C VAL A 24 4.34 -7.89 -5.83
N ILE A 25 3.15 -7.37 -6.16
CA ILE A 25 2.63 -6.11 -5.65
C ILE A 25 1.59 -6.40 -4.56
N ARG A 26 1.75 -5.80 -3.38
CA ARG A 26 0.81 -5.89 -2.25
C ARG A 26 0.33 -4.51 -1.81
N PHE A 27 -0.63 -4.49 -0.89
CA PHE A 27 -1.26 -3.25 -0.41
C PHE A 27 -1.20 -3.15 1.11
N ASN A 28 -0.90 -1.93 1.59
CA ASN A 28 -1.06 -1.54 2.98
C ASN A 28 -0.35 -2.51 3.95
N ASP A 29 -0.99 -2.89 5.04
CA ASP A 29 -0.50 -3.79 6.09
C ASP A 29 -0.87 -5.26 5.88
N ALA A 30 -1.31 -5.66 4.67
CA ALA A 30 -1.65 -7.05 4.39
C ALA A 30 -0.42 -7.96 4.63
N PRO A 31 -0.47 -8.88 5.62
CA PRO A 31 0.68 -9.68 6.02
C PRO A 31 0.86 -10.89 5.10
N THR A 32 2.10 -11.34 5.01
CA THR A 32 2.48 -12.65 4.45
C THR A 32 2.78 -13.67 5.54
N SER A 33 3.37 -13.22 6.66
CA SER A 33 3.77 -14.10 7.76
C SER A 33 2.56 -14.86 8.33
N GLY A 34 2.63 -16.19 8.32
CA GLY A 34 1.56 -17.09 8.78
C GLY A 34 0.45 -17.35 7.76
N TYR A 35 0.54 -16.76 6.55
CA TYR A 35 -0.40 -16.93 5.45
C TYR A 35 0.28 -17.37 4.14
N GLU A 36 1.56 -17.74 4.18
CA GLU A 36 2.42 -17.93 3.01
C GLU A 36 1.87 -19.00 2.06
N ALA A 37 1.23 -20.04 2.59
CA ALA A 37 0.60 -21.07 1.77
C ALA A 37 -0.45 -20.48 0.81
N ASP A 38 -1.20 -19.47 1.26
CA ASP A 38 -2.30 -18.87 0.53
C ASP A 38 -1.87 -17.64 -0.27
N VAL A 39 -1.04 -16.79 0.33
CA VAL A 39 -0.73 -15.47 -0.25
C VAL A 39 0.71 -15.33 -0.72
N GLY A 40 1.54 -16.36 -0.52
CA GLY A 40 2.97 -16.32 -0.86
C GLY A 40 3.79 -15.53 0.15
N SER A 41 5.10 -15.58 -0.02
CA SER A 41 6.08 -14.93 0.84
C SER A 41 6.76 -13.73 0.17
N LYS A 42 6.74 -13.65 -1.16
CA LYS A 42 7.42 -12.60 -1.93
C LYS A 42 6.61 -11.31 -1.90
N THR A 43 7.30 -10.18 -1.71
CA THR A 43 6.78 -8.84 -1.96
C THR A 43 7.89 -8.03 -2.59
N THR A 44 7.63 -7.44 -3.77
CA THR A 44 8.58 -6.55 -4.44
C THR A 44 8.21 -5.10 -4.22
N LEU A 45 6.91 -4.78 -4.32
CA LEU A 45 6.36 -3.44 -4.19
C LEU A 45 5.14 -3.47 -3.27
N ARG A 46 5.04 -2.50 -2.37
CA ARG A 46 3.90 -2.34 -1.48
C ARG A 46 3.29 -0.95 -1.66
N LEU A 47 2.07 -0.91 -2.20
CA LEU A 47 1.30 0.32 -2.37
C LEU A 47 0.59 0.68 -1.06
N GLN A 48 0.74 1.91 -0.61
CA GLN A 48 0.26 2.33 0.71
C GLN A 48 -0.60 3.59 0.62
N ASN A 49 -1.73 3.56 1.33
CA ASN A 49 -2.47 4.78 1.63
C ASN A 49 -1.79 5.56 2.78
N ASN A 50 -2.36 6.72 3.11
CA ASN A 50 -1.88 7.60 4.18
C ASN A 50 -1.72 6.89 5.55
N MET A 51 -2.64 5.97 5.89
CA MET A 51 -2.67 5.32 7.22
C MET A 51 -1.54 4.29 7.39
N TYR A 52 -1.16 3.62 6.31
CA TYR A 52 -0.16 2.55 6.30
C TYR A 52 1.19 2.97 5.73
N CYS A 53 1.38 4.27 5.51
CA CYS A 53 2.65 4.80 5.03
C CYS A 53 3.82 4.32 5.91
N GLY A 54 4.87 3.80 5.27
CA GLY A 54 6.07 3.29 5.93
C GLY A 54 5.87 1.94 6.65
N PHE A 55 4.71 1.30 6.55
CA PHE A 55 4.58 -0.08 7.00
C PHE A 55 5.54 -0.98 6.21
N CYS A 56 6.30 -1.79 6.91
CA CYS A 56 7.41 -2.54 6.35
C CYS A 56 7.42 -3.92 7.01
N GLU A 57 6.99 -4.93 6.26
CA GLU A 57 6.98 -6.31 6.75
C GLU A 57 8.37 -6.93 6.61
N LYS A 58 9.04 -6.68 5.46
CA LYS A 58 10.36 -7.22 5.12
C LYS A 58 11.25 -6.11 4.55
N PRO A 59 12.58 -6.19 4.77
CA PRO A 59 13.52 -5.11 4.44
C PRO A 59 13.84 -4.97 2.95
N ASP A 60 13.52 -5.98 2.14
CA ASP A 60 13.75 -6.00 0.70
C ASP A 60 12.58 -5.40 -0.12
N GLU A 61 11.47 -5.07 0.53
CA GLU A 61 10.28 -4.49 -0.12
C GLU A 61 10.49 -3.00 -0.48
N ILE A 62 10.03 -2.62 -1.67
CA ILE A 62 9.88 -1.20 -2.03
C ILE A 62 8.53 -0.71 -1.50
N LEU A 63 8.54 0.31 -0.64
CA LEU A 63 7.34 0.93 -0.09
C LEU A 63 6.98 2.16 -0.91
N PHE A 64 5.73 2.23 -1.39
CA PHE A 64 5.28 3.30 -2.28
C PHE A 64 3.96 3.91 -1.76
N PRO A 65 4.04 4.99 -0.96
CA PRO A 65 2.88 5.76 -0.57
C PRO A 65 2.35 6.58 -1.75
N TYR A 66 1.09 6.35 -2.14
CA TYR A 66 0.47 7.00 -3.32
C TYR A 66 -0.39 8.22 -2.96
N THR A 67 -0.87 8.32 -1.73
CA THR A 67 -1.52 9.51 -1.19
C THR A 67 -0.54 10.20 -0.27
N ILE A 68 -0.27 11.49 -0.46
CA ILE A 68 0.57 12.26 0.47
C ILE A 68 -0.12 13.60 0.83
N THR A 69 -1.43 13.72 0.63
CA THR A 69 -2.18 14.94 1.00
C THR A 69 -2.49 15.03 2.50
N THR A 70 -2.33 13.95 3.28
CA THR A 70 -2.74 13.99 4.69
C THR A 70 -1.85 13.11 5.55
N LEU A 71 -0.96 13.80 6.28
CA LEU A 71 -0.12 13.32 7.40
C LEU A 71 1.26 12.77 7.05
N GLU A 72 2.14 13.66 6.58
CA GLU A 72 3.60 13.49 6.64
C GLU A 72 4.07 13.00 8.03
N LYS A 73 3.37 13.36 9.12
CA LYS A 73 3.72 12.95 10.48
C LYS A 73 3.80 11.42 10.67
N PHE A 74 2.88 10.65 10.09
CA PHE A 74 2.88 9.18 10.22
C PHE A 74 3.90 8.52 9.31
N CYS A 75 4.07 9.05 8.09
CA CYS A 75 5.12 8.61 7.18
C CYS A 75 6.52 8.81 7.78
N VAL A 76 6.82 10.01 8.29
CA VAL A 76 8.15 10.39 8.79
C VAL A 76 8.63 9.50 9.94
N GLN A 77 7.74 9.11 10.86
CA GLN A 77 8.13 8.21 11.95
C GLN A 77 8.51 6.80 11.48
N ARG A 78 7.87 6.30 10.42
CA ARG A 78 8.08 4.95 9.89
C ARG A 78 9.14 4.88 8.79
N GLU A 79 9.41 6.00 8.12
CA GLU A 79 10.50 6.18 7.14
C GLU A 79 11.90 6.08 7.77
N ASN A 80 12.04 6.33 9.07
CA ASN A 80 13.33 6.32 9.76
C ASN A 80 13.89 4.91 10.03
N ARG A 81 13.27 3.85 9.50
CA ARG A 81 13.79 2.48 9.59
C ARG A 81 14.77 2.25 8.43
N PRO A 82 16.09 2.10 8.69
CA PRO A 82 17.10 2.01 7.63
C PRO A 82 16.92 0.80 6.71
N GLU A 83 16.26 -0.24 7.20
CA GLU A 83 15.95 -1.45 6.46
C GLU A 83 14.75 -1.32 5.52
N CYS A 84 13.98 -0.22 5.57
CA CYS A 84 12.75 -0.05 4.81
C CYS A 84 12.92 0.99 3.72
N ARG A 85 12.76 0.59 2.46
CA ARG A 85 13.00 1.48 1.31
C ARG A 85 11.72 2.19 0.89
N VAL A 86 11.50 3.39 1.42
CA VAL A 86 10.35 4.23 1.04
C VAL A 86 10.70 5.09 -0.18
N TYR A 87 9.91 4.94 -1.24
CA TYR A 87 9.99 5.75 -2.45
C TYR A 87 8.75 6.64 -2.56
N LYS A 88 8.95 7.93 -2.30
CA LYS A 88 7.89 8.93 -2.43
C LYS A 88 7.55 9.12 -3.91
N SER A 89 6.25 9.15 -4.22
CA SER A 89 5.79 9.49 -5.57
C SER A 89 6.21 10.92 -5.95
N SER A 90 6.51 11.13 -7.23
CA SER A 90 6.89 12.45 -7.74
C SER A 90 5.73 13.44 -7.60
N ASN A 91 6.06 14.74 -7.56
CA ASN A 91 5.04 15.78 -7.48
C ASN A 91 4.06 15.70 -8.67
N GLU A 92 4.54 15.34 -9.86
CA GLU A 92 3.75 15.18 -11.08
C GLU A 92 2.72 14.06 -10.92
N LEU A 93 3.13 12.89 -10.44
CA LEU A 93 2.23 11.76 -10.22
C LEU A 93 1.21 12.07 -9.13
N ARG A 94 1.65 12.71 -8.04
CA ARG A 94 0.76 13.14 -6.94
C ARG A 94 -0.30 14.10 -7.45
N ASN A 95 0.10 15.13 -8.18
CA ASN A 95 -0.82 16.09 -8.78
C ASN A 95 -1.77 15.42 -9.78
N PHE A 96 -1.27 14.45 -10.56
CA PHE A 96 -2.12 13.66 -11.45
C PHE A 96 -3.20 12.89 -10.69
N VAL A 97 -2.83 12.18 -9.62
CA VAL A 97 -3.76 11.41 -8.79
C VAL A 97 -4.77 12.32 -8.07
N SER A 98 -4.32 13.45 -7.52
CA SER A 98 -5.18 14.42 -6.83
C SER A 98 -6.32 14.93 -7.71
N ARG A 99 -6.08 15.10 -9.02
CA ARG A 99 -7.15 15.54 -9.97
C ARG A 99 -8.35 14.60 -10.02
N PHE A 100 -8.18 13.32 -9.69
CA PHE A 100 -9.28 12.37 -9.63
C PHE A 100 -9.98 12.38 -8.26
N TYR A 101 -9.21 12.55 -7.18
CA TYR A 101 -9.70 12.40 -5.81
C TYR A 101 -10.28 13.69 -5.21
N GLU A 102 -9.72 14.86 -5.49
CA GLU A 102 -10.21 16.12 -4.91
C GLU A 102 -11.68 16.41 -5.26
N PRO A 103 -12.15 16.23 -6.51
CA PRO A 103 -13.56 16.43 -6.84
C PRO A 103 -14.51 15.43 -6.15
N LEU A 104 -14.01 14.27 -5.73
CA LEU A 104 -14.74 13.29 -4.94
C LEU A 104 -14.82 13.74 -3.48
N ILE A 105 -13.68 14.11 -2.89
CA ILE A 105 -13.58 14.58 -1.51
C ILE A 105 -14.46 15.82 -1.30
N ASP A 106 -14.41 16.79 -2.21
CA ASP A 106 -15.22 18.01 -2.13
C ASP A 106 -16.73 17.70 -2.14
N ARG A 107 -17.15 16.71 -2.92
CA ARG A 107 -18.56 16.26 -2.95
C ARG A 107 -18.95 15.62 -1.62
N PHE A 108 -18.10 14.75 -1.07
CA PHE A 108 -18.36 14.12 0.22
C PHE A 108 -18.38 15.14 1.37
N ALA A 109 -17.42 16.08 1.39
CA ALA A 109 -17.33 17.12 2.41
C ALA A 109 -18.56 18.03 2.40
N LYS A 110 -19.01 18.47 1.22
CA LYS A 110 -20.24 19.28 1.08
C LYS A 110 -21.47 18.54 1.61
N ASN A 111 -21.58 17.23 1.38
CA ASN A 111 -22.71 16.44 1.87
C ASN A 111 -22.71 16.30 3.40
N LEU A 112 -21.54 16.27 4.04
CA LEU A 112 -21.41 16.18 5.50
C LEU A 112 -21.70 17.51 6.22
N THR A 113 -21.53 18.65 5.55
CA THR A 113 -21.85 19.98 6.11
C THR A 113 -23.29 20.42 5.83
N SER A 114 -24.06 19.62 5.08
CA SER A 114 -25.45 19.92 4.67
C SER A 114 -26.51 19.27 5.58
N THR A 115 -26.09 18.61 6.66
CA THR A 115 -26.92 18.04 7.74
C THR A 115 -26.65 18.76 9.04
#